data_AF-A0AAV9DQL4-F1
#
_entry.id   AF-A0AAV9DQL4-F1
#
_cell.length_a   1.000
_cell.length_b   1.000
_cell.length_c   1.000
_cell.angle_alpha   90.00
_cell.angle_beta   90.00
_cell.angle_gamma   90.00
#
_symmetry.space_group_name_H-M   'P 1'
#
loop_
_entity.id
_entity.type
_entity.pdbx_description
1 polymer ?
#
loop_
_entity_poly.entity_id
_entity_poly.type
_entity_poly.pdbx_seq_one_letter_code
_entity_poly.pdbx_strand_id
1 'polypeptide(L)'
;MLFCMVIWLRPNLVVHCVLSKPSYMVSKEGRTAGVLDNYAEGQKYAEHSLRKLETHVRRLISSSIRPALENPLNFARIYLPDLLPTVDRVVYLDSDLVVTDDVARLWSVPLRGSRAIAAPEYCAANFTKYFTDEFWSDPAMSRRTFEGRRGRPCYFNTGVMVMDLAKWRAGDYRERIERWMEVQRERRIYDLGSLPPFLLVFAGDVEAVDHRWNQHGLGGDNVRGSCRSLHPGPVSLLHWSGKGKPWTRLDEGKPCPLDHLWAPYDLYVRGKRTALIDS
;
A
#
# COMPACT_ATOMS: atom_id res chain seq x y z
N MET A 1 -7.80 9.12 -10.46
CA MET A 1 -6.61 8.86 -9.62
C MET A 1 -5.85 7.74 -10.31
N LEU A 2 -4.67 8.00 -10.89
CA LEU A 2 -3.79 6.90 -11.30
C LEU A 2 -3.36 6.21 -10.00
N PHE A 3 -3.80 4.98 -9.79
CA PHE A 3 -3.15 4.10 -8.83
C PHE A 3 -1.80 3.76 -9.47
N CYS A 4 -0.69 3.92 -8.75
CA CYS A 4 0.60 3.33 -9.14
C CYS A 4 1.04 2.46 -7.98
N MET A 5 1.63 1.33 -8.29
CA MET A 5 2.11 0.39 -7.29
C MET A 5 3.48 -0.03 -7.75
N VAL A 6 4.50 0.25 -6.95
CA VAL A 6 5.89 -0.03 -7.31
C VAL A 6 6.21 -1.46 -6.87
N ILE A 7 6.54 -2.31 -7.84
CA ILE A 7 6.93 -3.70 -7.60
C ILE A 7 8.36 -3.91 -8.06
N TRP A 8 9.20 -4.39 -7.14
CA TRP A 8 10.57 -4.81 -7.43
C TRP A 8 10.63 -6.35 -7.54
N LEU A 9 11.05 -6.86 -8.69
CA LEU A 9 11.04 -8.31 -8.98
C LEU A 9 12.41 -8.98 -8.87
N ARG A 10 13.52 -8.28 -9.13
CA ARG A 10 14.89 -8.82 -9.02
C ARG A 10 15.91 -7.71 -8.72
N PRO A 11 17.05 -8.02 -8.06
CA PRO A 11 18.12 -7.05 -7.76
C PRO A 11 18.61 -6.21 -8.94
N ASN A 12 18.48 -6.72 -10.17
CA ASN A 12 18.96 -6.07 -11.39
C ASN A 12 17.86 -5.82 -12.44
N LEU A 13 16.55 -5.96 -12.11
CA LEU A 13 15.49 -5.89 -13.12
C LEU A 13 14.14 -5.35 -12.60
N VAL A 14 13.71 -4.28 -13.28
CA VAL A 14 12.39 -3.65 -13.45
C VAL A 14 11.57 -3.34 -12.19
N VAL A 15 11.41 -2.03 -11.94
CA VAL A 15 10.24 -1.46 -11.27
C VAL A 15 9.05 -1.62 -12.21
N HIS A 16 8.19 -2.61 -11.94
CA HIS A 16 6.88 -2.63 -12.57
C HIS A 16 5.97 -1.72 -11.77
N CYS A 17 5.70 -0.51 -12.26
CA CYS A 17 4.46 0.15 -11.88
C CYS A 17 3.35 -0.66 -12.54
N VAL A 18 2.62 -1.49 -11.79
CA VAL A 18 1.57 -2.38 -12.36
C VAL A 18 0.41 -1.62 -13.02
N LEU A 19 0.49 -0.29 -13.10
CA LEU A 19 -0.59 0.59 -13.58
C LEU A 19 -0.18 1.59 -14.65
N SER A 20 0.92 1.35 -15.34
CA SER A 20 1.13 1.98 -16.65
C SER A 20 2.04 1.09 -17.48
N LYS A 21 1.47 0.46 -18.51
CA LYS A 21 2.28 0.13 -19.68
C LYS A 21 3.04 1.42 -20.06
N PRO A 22 4.35 1.38 -20.38
CA PRO A 22 5.14 2.57 -20.70
C PRO A 22 4.53 3.47 -21.80
N SER A 23 3.71 2.88 -22.67
CA SER A 23 2.94 3.59 -23.71
C SER A 23 1.72 4.38 -23.21
N TYR A 24 1.46 4.46 -21.90
CA TYR A 24 0.28 5.12 -21.30
C TYR A 24 0.66 6.12 -20.20
N MET A 25 1.82 6.78 -20.32
CA MET A 25 2.08 7.98 -19.53
C MET A 25 1.06 9.05 -19.91
N VAL A 26 0.10 9.31 -19.01
CA VAL A 26 -0.87 10.39 -19.22
C VAL A 26 -0.25 11.69 -18.68
N SER A 27 0.12 12.61 -19.58
CA SER A 27 0.51 13.96 -19.18
C SER A 27 -0.67 14.66 -18.50
N LYS A 28 -0.39 15.49 -17.48
CA LYS A 28 -1.42 16.27 -16.76
C LYS A 28 -1.96 17.45 -17.58
N GLU A 29 -1.46 17.67 -18.79
CA GLU A 29 -1.88 18.79 -19.64
C GLU A 29 -3.25 18.51 -20.26
N GLY A 30 -4.22 19.39 -19.98
CA GLY A 30 -5.51 19.43 -20.69
C GLY A 30 -6.68 18.64 -20.11
N ARG A 31 -6.66 18.19 -18.85
CA ARG A 31 -7.84 17.53 -18.26
C ARG A 31 -8.95 18.52 -17.89
N THR A 32 -10.04 18.50 -18.66
CA THR A 32 -11.41 18.69 -18.15
C THR A 32 -11.85 17.38 -17.50
N ALA A 33 -12.50 17.44 -16.34
CA ALA A 33 -12.86 16.26 -15.58
C ALA A 33 -13.81 15.33 -16.36
N GLY A 34 -13.31 14.15 -16.72
CA GLY A 34 -14.10 12.93 -16.89
C GLY A 34 -14.88 12.76 -18.19
N VAL A 35 -14.21 12.48 -19.30
CA VAL A 35 -14.70 11.53 -20.34
C VAL A 35 -13.47 10.92 -21.02
N LEU A 36 -13.41 9.59 -21.14
CA LEU A 36 -12.47 8.91 -22.03
C LEU A 36 -13.19 8.71 -23.38
N ASP A 37 -13.03 9.63 -24.32
CA ASP A 37 -13.65 9.55 -25.66
C ASP A 37 -12.93 8.56 -26.60
N ASN A 38 -12.54 7.40 -26.10
CA ASN A 38 -12.04 6.30 -26.95
C ASN A 38 -12.67 4.96 -26.56
N TYR A 39 -13.76 4.61 -27.24
CA TYR A 39 -14.58 3.42 -27.00
C TYR A 39 -13.82 2.10 -27.23
N ALA A 40 -12.86 2.07 -28.16
CA ALA A 40 -12.09 0.85 -28.48
C ALA A 40 -10.98 0.54 -27.45
N GLU A 41 -10.40 1.58 -26.86
CA GLU A 41 -9.37 1.46 -25.81
C GLU A 41 -10.01 1.16 -24.44
N GLY A 42 -11.20 1.70 -24.19
CA GLY A 42 -12.05 1.35 -23.03
C GLY A 42 -12.52 -0.12 -23.02
N GLN A 43 -12.72 -0.73 -24.20
CA GLN A 43 -13.04 -2.17 -24.32
C GLN A 43 -11.86 -3.07 -23.97
N LYS A 44 -10.63 -2.74 -24.37
CA LYS A 44 -9.42 -3.47 -23.92
C LYS A 44 -9.17 -3.34 -22.41
N TYR A 45 -9.59 -2.22 -21.81
CA TYR A 45 -9.62 -2.04 -20.36
C TYR A 45 -10.72 -2.86 -19.67
N ALA A 46 -11.78 -3.29 -20.38
CA ALA A 46 -12.86 -4.10 -19.83
C ALA A 46 -12.43 -5.52 -19.45
N GLU A 47 -11.49 -6.09 -20.21
CA GLU A 47 -10.96 -7.44 -20.00
C GLU A 47 -9.71 -7.48 -19.11
N HIS A 48 -9.15 -6.32 -18.77
CA HIS A 48 -7.94 -6.18 -17.99
C HIS A 48 -8.11 -6.78 -16.59
N SER A 49 -7.12 -7.55 -16.12
CA SER A 49 -7.13 -8.24 -14.82
C SER A 49 -7.44 -7.29 -13.66
N LEU A 50 -6.96 -6.04 -13.73
CA LEU A 50 -7.27 -4.99 -12.76
C LEU A 50 -8.75 -4.62 -12.68
N ARG A 51 -9.49 -4.57 -13.80
CA ARG A 51 -10.93 -4.26 -13.75
C ARG A 51 -11.73 -5.42 -13.16
N LYS A 52 -11.35 -6.66 -13.48
CA LYS A 52 -11.92 -7.86 -12.85
C LYS A 52 -11.67 -7.85 -11.34
N LEU A 53 -10.45 -7.51 -10.92
CA LEU A 53 -10.10 -7.31 -9.52
C LEU A 53 -10.94 -6.22 -8.87
N GLU A 54 -11.09 -5.06 -9.51
CA GLU A 54 -11.94 -3.98 -8.98
C GLU A 54 -13.38 -4.45 -8.80
N THR A 55 -13.97 -5.12 -9.79
CA THR A 55 -15.34 -5.65 -9.70
C THR A 55 -15.48 -6.70 -8.59
N HIS A 56 -14.50 -7.59 -8.43
CA HIS A 56 -14.49 -8.60 -7.38
C HIS A 56 -14.39 -7.98 -5.99
N VAL A 57 -13.39 -7.12 -5.77
CA VAL A 57 -13.18 -6.42 -4.49
C VAL A 57 -14.38 -5.55 -4.12
N ARG A 58 -15.04 -4.88 -5.09
CA ARG A 58 -16.26 -4.09 -4.84
C ARG A 58 -17.37 -4.89 -4.17
N ARG A 59 -17.44 -6.21 -4.42
CA ARG A 59 -18.43 -7.09 -3.79
C ARG A 59 -18.05 -7.47 -2.36
N LEU A 60 -16.76 -7.41 -2.03
CA LEU A 60 -16.23 -7.80 -0.72
C LEU A 60 -16.13 -6.63 0.26
N ILE A 61 -16.06 -5.39 -0.24
CA ILE A 61 -15.98 -4.19 0.61
C ILE A 61 -17.38 -3.66 0.96
N SER A 62 -17.58 -3.26 2.21
CA SER A 62 -18.75 -2.48 2.65
C SER A 62 -18.45 -0.98 2.64
N SER A 63 -19.50 -0.16 2.76
CA SER A 63 -19.35 1.28 2.97
C SER A 63 -18.54 1.55 4.26
N SER A 64 -17.46 2.28 4.09
CA SER A 64 -16.53 2.73 5.13
C SER A 64 -16.93 4.12 5.61
N ILE A 65 -16.55 4.44 6.86
CA ILE A 65 -16.68 5.80 7.39
C ILE A 65 -15.84 6.80 6.56
N ARG A 66 -14.84 6.32 5.81
CA ARG A 66 -14.03 7.13 4.90
C ARG A 66 -14.14 6.62 3.45
N PRO A 67 -14.80 7.35 2.54
CA PRO A 67 -14.97 6.95 1.14
C PRO A 67 -13.64 6.67 0.41
N ALA A 68 -12.56 7.38 0.76
CA ALA A 68 -11.24 7.16 0.19
C ALA A 68 -10.68 5.74 0.46
N LEU A 69 -11.17 5.06 1.50
CA LEU A 69 -10.78 3.68 1.83
C LEU A 69 -11.58 2.63 1.05
N GLU A 70 -12.65 3.05 0.38
CA GLU A 70 -13.52 2.19 -0.43
C GLU A 70 -13.01 2.02 -1.85
N ASN A 71 -11.87 2.63 -2.21
CA ASN A 71 -11.27 2.38 -3.50
C ASN A 71 -10.77 0.92 -3.56
N PRO A 72 -11.32 0.07 -4.47
CA PRO A 72 -10.91 -1.32 -4.58
C PRO A 72 -9.41 -1.51 -4.83
N LEU A 73 -8.77 -0.52 -5.43
CA LEU A 73 -7.33 -0.55 -5.71
C LEU A 73 -6.48 -0.54 -4.43
N ASN A 74 -7.01 -0.06 -3.30
CA ASN A 74 -6.35 -0.20 -1.99
C ASN A 74 -6.13 -1.66 -1.58
N PHE A 75 -6.87 -2.60 -2.19
CA PHE A 75 -6.81 -4.03 -1.94
C PHE A 75 -5.98 -4.78 -2.99
N ALA A 76 -5.51 -4.10 -4.04
CA ALA A 76 -4.83 -4.75 -5.17
C ALA A 76 -3.62 -5.62 -4.75
N ARG A 77 -2.92 -5.21 -3.69
CA ARG A 77 -1.79 -5.94 -3.11
C ARG A 77 -2.11 -7.37 -2.66
N ILE A 78 -3.37 -7.66 -2.32
CA ILE A 78 -3.83 -9.00 -1.92
C ILE A 78 -3.76 -9.98 -3.11
N TYR A 79 -3.94 -9.46 -4.32
CA TYR A 79 -4.06 -10.23 -5.54
C TYR A 79 -2.76 -10.28 -6.35
N LEU A 80 -1.66 -9.77 -5.80
CA LEU A 80 -0.36 -9.87 -6.47
C LEU A 80 0.04 -11.29 -6.92
N PRO A 81 -0.21 -12.35 -6.15
CA PRO A 81 0.11 -13.69 -6.61
C PRO A 81 -0.69 -14.14 -7.84
N ASP A 82 -1.88 -13.57 -8.05
CA ASP A 82 -2.72 -13.82 -9.24
C ASP A 82 -2.32 -12.93 -10.42
N LEU A 83 -1.99 -11.68 -10.13
CA LEU A 83 -1.55 -10.70 -11.13
C LEU A 83 -0.16 -11.05 -11.68
N LEU A 84 0.66 -11.74 -10.88
CA LEU A 84 2.03 -12.15 -11.20
C LEU A 84 2.20 -13.66 -10.97
N PRO A 85 1.55 -14.52 -11.77
CA PRO A 85 1.47 -15.96 -11.49
C PRO A 85 2.81 -16.68 -11.58
N THR A 86 3.76 -16.15 -12.36
CA THR A 86 5.10 -16.72 -12.56
C THR A 86 6.18 -16.08 -11.68
N VAL A 87 5.79 -15.15 -10.80
CA VAL A 87 6.68 -14.48 -9.87
C VAL A 87 6.52 -15.11 -8.49
N ASP A 88 7.66 -15.45 -7.87
CA ASP A 88 7.69 -16.05 -6.53
C ASP A 88 7.96 -15.03 -5.45
N ARG A 89 8.50 -13.85 -5.78
CA ARG A 89 8.90 -12.86 -4.77
C ARG A 89 8.81 -11.45 -5.30
N VAL A 90 8.36 -10.54 -4.43
CA VAL A 90 8.27 -9.10 -4.71
C VAL A 90 8.68 -8.26 -3.51
N VAL A 91 9.15 -7.05 -3.75
CA VAL A 91 9.03 -5.95 -2.77
C VAL A 91 7.85 -5.08 -3.20
N TYR A 92 6.86 -4.98 -2.32
CA TYR A 92 5.71 -4.09 -2.42
C TYR A 92 6.07 -2.72 -1.84
N LEU A 93 5.81 -1.66 -2.60
CA LEU A 93 5.98 -0.27 -2.21
C LEU A 93 4.72 0.54 -2.60
N ASP A 94 4.10 1.22 -1.63
CA ASP A 94 3.05 2.22 -1.87
C ASP A 94 3.59 3.37 -2.75
N SER A 95 2.71 4.14 -3.39
CA SER A 95 3.12 5.20 -4.33
C SER A 95 3.56 6.52 -3.70
N ASP A 96 3.36 6.68 -2.39
CA ASP A 96 3.57 7.91 -1.63
C ASP A 96 4.81 7.83 -0.75
N LEU A 97 5.88 7.26 -1.30
CA LEU A 97 7.16 7.09 -0.63
C LEU A 97 8.34 7.52 -1.51
N VAL A 98 9.45 7.79 -0.83
CA VAL A 98 10.77 8.02 -1.44
C VAL A 98 11.75 7.04 -0.83
N VAL A 99 12.40 6.24 -1.67
CA VAL A 99 13.48 5.33 -1.25
C VAL A 99 14.80 6.08 -1.32
N THR A 100 15.57 6.08 -0.23
CA THR A 100 16.84 6.82 -0.09
C THR A 100 18.05 5.91 0.05
N ASP A 101 17.88 4.61 -0.13
CA ASP A 101 18.92 3.57 0.00
C ASP A 101 18.70 2.47 -1.05
N ASP A 102 19.63 1.53 -1.16
CA ASP A 102 19.54 0.43 -2.12
C ASP A 102 18.47 -0.60 -1.73
N VAL A 103 17.36 -0.62 -2.46
CA VAL A 103 16.23 -1.56 -2.26
C VAL A 103 16.64 -3.03 -2.35
N ALA A 104 17.77 -3.37 -2.98
CA ALA A 104 18.29 -4.74 -2.99
C ALA A 104 18.57 -5.26 -1.57
N ARG A 105 18.91 -4.36 -0.63
CA ARG A 105 19.07 -4.70 0.79
C ARG A 105 17.74 -5.13 1.41
N LEU A 106 16.64 -4.44 1.11
CA LEU A 106 15.30 -4.85 1.55
C LEU A 106 14.89 -6.18 0.90
N TRP A 107 15.13 -6.34 -0.40
CA TRP A 107 14.90 -7.59 -1.13
C TRP A 107 15.60 -8.80 -0.49
N SER A 108 16.83 -8.59 0.01
CA SER A 108 17.67 -9.64 0.58
C SER A 108 17.21 -10.17 1.94
N VAL A 109 16.24 -9.50 2.61
CA VAL A 109 15.74 -9.94 3.92
C VAL A 109 15.23 -11.38 3.83
N PRO A 110 15.75 -12.33 4.62
CA PRO A 110 15.32 -13.73 4.53
C PRO A 110 13.93 -13.92 5.16
N LEU A 111 13.02 -14.61 4.46
CA LEU A 111 11.72 -15.00 5.00
C LEU A 111 11.82 -16.39 5.64
N ARG A 112 11.99 -16.45 6.96
CA ARG A 112 12.29 -17.71 7.67
C ARG A 112 11.04 -18.54 7.94
N GLY A 113 11.19 -19.86 7.85
CA GLY A 113 10.09 -20.80 8.07
C GLY A 113 8.94 -20.58 7.09
N SER A 114 7.70 -20.63 7.59
CA SER A 114 6.50 -20.44 6.77
C SER A 114 6.05 -18.98 6.63
N ARG A 115 6.84 -18.00 7.06
CA ARG A 115 6.49 -16.59 6.91
C ARG A 115 6.45 -16.22 5.43
N ALA A 116 5.32 -15.67 5.00
CA ALA A 116 5.10 -15.23 3.62
C ALA A 116 5.44 -13.74 3.42
N ILE A 117 5.52 -12.94 4.49
CA ILE A 117 5.84 -11.51 4.40
C ILE A 117 6.88 -11.04 5.42
N ALA A 118 7.62 -9.99 5.06
CA ALA A 118 8.48 -9.22 5.94
C ALA A 118 8.06 -7.75 5.90
N ALA A 119 8.01 -7.10 7.06
CA ALA A 119 7.69 -5.68 7.18
C ALA A 119 8.23 -5.10 8.50
N PRO A 120 8.43 -3.77 8.59
CA PRO A 120 8.70 -3.12 9.86
C PRO A 120 7.53 -3.24 10.85
N GLU A 121 7.78 -3.85 12.01
CA GLU A 121 6.78 -4.05 13.07
C GLU A 121 6.89 -2.98 14.17
N TYR A 122 5.78 -2.34 14.51
CA TYR A 122 5.68 -1.28 15.53
C TYR A 122 4.90 -1.77 16.74
N CYS A 123 5.53 -2.67 17.49
CA CYS A 123 4.94 -3.35 18.63
C CYS A 123 4.60 -2.44 19.85
N ALA A 124 5.03 -1.18 19.83
CA ALA A 124 4.66 -0.16 20.81
C ALA A 124 3.31 0.53 20.50
N ALA A 125 2.79 0.38 19.27
CA ALA A 125 1.47 0.88 18.93
C ALA A 125 0.39 0.10 19.69
N ASN A 126 -0.69 0.79 20.07
CA ASN A 126 -1.85 0.14 20.66
C ASN A 126 -2.59 -0.66 19.57
N PHE A 127 -2.33 -1.97 19.52
CA PHE A 127 -2.89 -2.89 18.53
C PHE A 127 -4.42 -3.01 18.62
N THR A 128 -5.00 -2.80 19.80
CA THR A 128 -6.45 -2.84 20.01
C THR A 128 -7.20 -1.81 19.17
N LYS A 129 -6.57 -0.66 18.87
CA LYS A 129 -7.18 0.44 18.10
C LYS A 129 -7.44 0.12 16.62
N TYR A 130 -6.95 -1.00 16.09
CA TYR A 130 -7.15 -1.38 14.69
C TYR A 130 -8.43 -2.17 14.45
N PHE A 131 -9.15 -2.54 15.52
CA PHE A 131 -10.40 -3.28 15.49
C PHE A 131 -11.43 -2.64 16.43
N THR A 132 -12.72 -2.85 16.16
CA THR A 132 -13.83 -2.29 16.95
C THR A 132 -14.11 -3.14 18.20
N ASP A 133 -14.93 -2.62 19.11
CA ASP A 133 -15.39 -3.38 20.29
C ASP A 133 -16.18 -4.64 19.89
N GLU A 134 -16.86 -4.62 18.73
CA GLU A 134 -17.52 -5.78 18.16
C GLU A 134 -16.55 -6.95 17.90
N PHE A 135 -15.33 -6.66 17.44
CA PHE A 135 -14.28 -7.68 17.27
C PHE A 135 -13.80 -8.23 18.61
N TRP A 136 -13.54 -7.33 19.57
CA TRP A 136 -12.90 -7.69 20.84
C TRP A 136 -13.86 -8.34 21.83
N SER A 137 -15.16 -8.04 21.74
CA SER A 137 -16.19 -8.62 22.62
C SER A 137 -16.53 -10.07 22.28
N ASP A 138 -16.15 -10.55 21.09
CA ASP A 138 -16.30 -11.94 20.66
C ASP A 138 -14.98 -12.73 20.87
N PRO A 139 -14.87 -13.60 21.89
CA PRO A 139 -13.66 -14.36 22.14
C PRO A 139 -13.39 -15.43 21.08
N ALA A 140 -14.44 -15.94 20.41
CA ALA A 140 -14.27 -16.90 19.33
C ALA A 140 -13.61 -16.25 18.11
N MET A 141 -13.81 -14.94 17.92
CA MET A 141 -13.11 -14.17 16.91
C MET A 141 -11.74 -13.70 17.40
N SER A 142 -11.68 -12.88 18.44
CA SER A 142 -10.45 -12.20 18.87
C SER A 142 -9.37 -13.16 19.38
N ARG A 143 -9.69 -14.10 20.28
CA ARG A 143 -8.71 -15.03 20.85
C ARG A 143 -8.22 -16.01 19.78
N ARG A 144 -9.14 -16.71 19.10
CA ARG A 144 -8.76 -17.75 18.12
C ARG A 144 -7.94 -17.21 16.95
N THR A 145 -8.15 -15.94 16.56
CA THR A 145 -7.40 -15.33 15.46
C THR A 145 -5.91 -15.20 15.75
N PHE A 146 -5.55 -14.92 17.00
CA PHE A 146 -4.17 -14.65 17.42
C PHE A 146 -3.57 -15.73 18.31
N GLU A 147 -4.36 -16.73 18.71
CA GLU A 147 -3.87 -17.91 19.40
C GLU A 147 -2.95 -18.75 18.49
N GLY A 148 -1.86 -19.27 19.04
CA GLY A 148 -0.89 -20.07 18.30
C GLY A 148 0.02 -19.30 17.33
N ARG A 149 -0.03 -17.96 17.31
CA ARG A 149 0.91 -17.14 16.54
C ARG A 149 2.33 -17.29 17.09
N ARG A 150 3.32 -17.24 16.19
CA ARG A 150 4.74 -17.45 16.54
C ARG A 150 5.32 -16.30 17.37
N GLY A 151 4.84 -15.10 17.12
CA GLY A 151 5.22 -13.88 17.84
C GLY A 151 4.00 -13.15 18.39
N ARG A 152 4.27 -12.15 19.22
CA ARG A 152 3.24 -11.22 19.70
C ARG A 152 2.62 -10.49 18.51
N PRO A 153 1.28 -10.46 18.37
CA PRO A 153 0.62 -9.63 17.36
C PRO A 153 1.02 -8.17 17.51
N CYS A 154 1.58 -7.60 16.45
CA CYS A 154 2.01 -6.22 16.39
C CYS A 154 1.42 -5.53 15.17
N TYR A 155 1.27 -4.21 15.26
CA TYR A 155 0.99 -3.39 14.09
C TYR A 155 2.21 -3.41 13.16
N PHE A 156 1.97 -3.62 11.87
CA PHE A 156 2.93 -3.30 10.82
C PHE A 156 2.21 -2.51 9.73
N ASN A 157 2.93 -1.60 9.10
CA ASN A 157 2.39 -0.84 7.97
C ASN A 157 2.46 -1.69 6.70
N THR A 158 1.38 -1.71 5.90
CA THR A 158 1.28 -2.54 4.69
C THR A 158 1.75 -1.83 3.41
N GLY A 159 2.33 -0.64 3.53
CA GLY A 159 2.85 0.13 2.40
C GLY A 159 4.26 -0.24 1.99
N VAL A 160 4.98 -1.01 2.81
CA VAL A 160 6.32 -1.54 2.50
C VAL A 160 6.38 -2.98 2.97
N MET A 161 6.48 -3.94 2.05
CA MET A 161 6.56 -5.36 2.40
C MET A 161 7.47 -6.11 1.43
N VAL A 162 8.22 -7.08 1.94
CA VAL A 162 8.76 -8.16 1.10
C VAL A 162 7.74 -9.29 1.13
N MET A 163 7.32 -9.78 -0.02
CA MET A 163 6.31 -10.84 -0.11
C MET A 163 6.86 -12.02 -0.92
N ASP A 164 6.80 -13.20 -0.34
CA ASP A 164 7.00 -14.47 -1.03
C ASP A 164 5.65 -14.93 -1.58
N LEU A 165 5.45 -14.69 -2.88
CA LEU A 165 4.23 -15.01 -3.60
C LEU A 165 4.03 -16.52 -3.75
N ALA A 166 5.11 -17.32 -3.74
CA ALA A 166 4.98 -18.78 -3.77
C ALA A 166 4.40 -19.30 -2.44
N LYS A 167 4.94 -18.86 -1.30
CA LYS A 167 4.36 -19.14 0.02
C LYS A 167 2.98 -18.53 0.17
N TRP A 168 2.74 -17.36 -0.41
CA TRP A 168 1.42 -16.72 -0.40
C TRP A 168 0.37 -17.60 -1.08
N ARG A 169 0.67 -18.14 -2.27
CA ARG A 169 -0.20 -19.08 -2.99
C ARG A 169 -0.38 -20.38 -2.21
N ALA A 170 0.71 -20.97 -1.73
CA ALA A 170 0.66 -22.24 -1.01
C ALA A 170 -0.09 -22.19 0.34
N GLY A 171 -0.20 -20.99 0.94
CA GLY A 171 -0.90 -20.77 2.20
C GLY A 171 -2.30 -20.18 2.07
N ASP A 172 -2.84 -20.08 0.85
CA ASP A 172 -4.17 -19.54 0.52
C ASP A 172 -4.42 -18.17 1.19
N TYR A 173 -3.39 -17.32 1.22
CA TYR A 173 -3.43 -16.09 2.01
C TYR A 173 -4.40 -15.06 1.41
N ARG A 174 -4.70 -15.11 0.11
CA ARG A 174 -5.74 -14.29 -0.52
C ARG A 174 -7.10 -14.64 0.09
N GLU A 175 -7.47 -15.92 0.06
CA GLU A 175 -8.74 -16.46 0.52
C GLU A 175 -8.95 -16.18 2.01
N ARG A 176 -7.88 -16.33 2.80
CA ARG A 176 -7.91 -16.01 4.24
C ARG A 176 -8.17 -14.52 4.50
N ILE A 177 -7.61 -13.63 3.68
CA ILE A 177 -7.87 -12.19 3.76
C ILE A 177 -9.30 -11.88 3.32
N GLU A 178 -9.75 -12.44 2.20
CA GLU A 178 -11.11 -12.23 1.69
C GLU A 178 -12.18 -12.66 2.70
N ARG A 179 -11.98 -13.79 3.39
CA ARG A 179 -12.86 -14.22 4.47
C ARG A 179 -13.02 -13.17 5.58
N TRP A 180 -11.94 -12.47 5.92
CA TRP A 180 -12.02 -11.37 6.89
C TRP A 180 -12.71 -10.13 6.32
N MET A 181 -12.58 -9.88 5.01
CA MET A 181 -13.33 -8.82 4.34
C MET A 181 -14.85 -9.13 4.32
N GLU A 182 -15.24 -10.39 4.16
CA GLU A 182 -16.63 -10.82 4.28
C GLU A 182 -17.18 -10.62 5.69
N VAL A 183 -16.43 -11.05 6.73
CA VAL A 183 -16.81 -10.82 8.13
C VAL A 183 -16.94 -9.32 8.42
N GLN A 184 -16.04 -8.48 7.89
CA GLN A 184 -16.15 -7.03 8.00
C GLN A 184 -17.44 -6.50 7.35
N ARG A 185 -17.79 -6.99 6.17
CA ARG A 185 -18.98 -6.55 5.45
C ARG A 185 -20.26 -6.79 6.26
N GLU A 186 -20.28 -7.86 7.04
CA GLU A 186 -21.42 -8.27 7.87
C GLU A 186 -21.42 -7.64 9.27
N ARG A 187 -20.27 -7.63 9.95
CA ARG A 187 -20.18 -7.28 11.38
C ARG A 187 -19.50 -5.94 11.70
N ARG A 188 -18.81 -5.32 10.73
CA ARG A 188 -18.06 -4.06 10.93
C ARG A 188 -17.06 -4.13 12.09
N ILE A 189 -16.13 -5.08 12.00
CA ILE A 189 -15.10 -5.37 13.00
C ILE A 189 -13.87 -4.42 12.98
N TYR A 190 -13.78 -3.50 12.00
CA TYR A 190 -12.77 -2.44 11.94
C TYR A 190 -13.24 -1.23 11.10
N ASP A 191 -12.59 -0.07 11.27
CA ASP A 191 -12.93 1.20 10.58
C ASP A 191 -11.88 1.66 9.53
N LEU A 192 -10.82 0.87 9.35
CA LEU A 192 -9.76 1.15 8.38
C LEU A 192 -10.03 0.42 7.05
N GLY A 193 -9.20 0.68 6.04
CA GLY A 193 -9.35 0.10 4.70
C GLY A 193 -8.77 -1.31 4.63
N SER A 194 -7.81 -1.52 3.73
CA SER A 194 -7.19 -2.83 3.53
C SER A 194 -6.15 -3.24 4.58
N LEU A 195 -5.85 -2.42 5.59
CA LEU A 195 -4.84 -2.73 6.61
C LEU A 195 -5.31 -3.82 7.61
N PRO A 196 -6.49 -3.72 8.27
CA PRO A 196 -6.88 -4.70 9.29
C PRO A 196 -6.94 -6.16 8.80
N PRO A 197 -7.40 -6.47 7.57
CA PRO A 197 -7.32 -7.84 7.06
C PRO A 197 -5.90 -8.41 7.03
N PHE A 198 -4.90 -7.59 6.71
CA PHE A 198 -3.49 -8.02 6.82
C PHE A 198 -3.09 -8.28 8.27
N LEU A 199 -3.51 -7.43 9.21
CA LEU A 199 -3.21 -7.64 10.63
C LEU A 199 -3.85 -8.93 11.15
N LEU A 200 -5.11 -9.23 10.78
CA LEU A 200 -5.81 -10.46 11.15
C LEU A 200 -5.11 -11.71 10.62
N VAL A 201 -4.50 -11.63 9.43
CA VAL A 201 -3.86 -12.78 8.79
C VAL A 201 -2.40 -12.92 9.16
N PHE A 202 -1.65 -11.84 9.39
CA PHE A 202 -0.19 -11.88 9.53
C PHE A 202 0.36 -11.36 10.85
N ALA A 203 -0.37 -10.60 11.68
CA ALA A 203 0.20 -10.08 12.92
C ALA A 203 0.68 -11.23 13.82
N GLY A 204 1.93 -11.15 14.27
CA GLY A 204 2.60 -12.23 15.01
C GLY A 204 3.19 -13.34 14.13
N ASP A 205 3.11 -13.20 12.81
CA ASP A 205 3.74 -14.09 11.82
C ASP A 205 4.36 -13.33 10.63
N VAL A 206 4.92 -12.16 10.92
CA VAL A 206 5.73 -11.34 10.00
C VAL A 206 7.20 -11.58 10.29
N GLU A 207 8.06 -11.50 9.27
CA GLU A 207 9.50 -11.37 9.50
C GLU A 207 9.82 -9.89 9.75
N ALA A 208 10.37 -9.59 10.93
CA ALA A 208 10.67 -8.22 11.31
C ALA A 208 11.76 -7.62 10.41
N VAL A 209 11.49 -6.42 9.90
CA VAL A 209 12.45 -5.60 9.14
C VAL A 209 12.84 -4.37 9.97
N ASP A 210 14.09 -3.93 9.82
CA ASP A 210 14.58 -2.68 10.42
C ASP A 210 13.66 -1.49 10.05
N HIS A 211 13.32 -0.67 11.04
CA HIS A 211 12.40 0.47 10.90
C HIS A 211 12.87 1.52 9.89
N ARG A 212 14.16 1.54 9.52
CA ARG A 212 14.70 2.41 8.47
C ARG A 212 13.96 2.28 7.14
N TRP A 213 13.38 1.11 6.88
CA TRP A 213 12.66 0.80 5.65
C TRP A 213 11.23 1.35 5.62
N ASN A 214 10.75 2.00 6.68
CA ASN A 214 9.45 2.64 6.66
C ASN A 214 9.35 3.78 7.69
N GLN A 215 9.83 4.96 7.35
CA GLN A 215 9.56 6.18 8.10
C GLN A 215 8.13 6.66 7.81
N HIS A 216 7.15 5.97 8.40
CA HIS A 216 5.74 6.14 8.09
C HIS A 216 5.08 7.28 8.88
N GLY A 217 3.93 7.75 8.39
CA GLY A 217 3.13 8.78 9.04
C GLY A 217 3.56 10.21 8.68
N LEU A 218 4.38 10.40 7.65
CA LEU A 218 4.77 11.73 7.17
C LEU A 218 3.60 12.50 6.55
N GLY A 219 2.49 11.81 6.25
CA GLY A 219 1.23 12.43 5.88
C GLY A 219 0.49 13.14 7.03
N GLY A 220 1.08 13.17 8.23
CA GLY A 220 0.58 13.92 9.38
C GLY A 220 -0.58 13.25 10.12
N ASP A 221 -0.98 13.85 11.24
CA ASP A 221 -2.16 13.40 11.98
C ASP A 221 -3.47 13.85 11.30
N ASN A 222 -4.55 13.12 11.57
CA ASN A 222 -5.88 13.42 11.02
C ASN A 222 -6.64 14.50 11.81
N VAL A 223 -6.06 15.05 12.87
CA VAL A 223 -6.78 15.81 13.92
C VAL A 223 -6.33 17.26 14.01
N ARG A 224 -5.03 17.52 13.87
CA ARG A 224 -4.41 18.85 13.95
C ARG A 224 -3.67 19.25 12.66
N GLY A 225 -3.55 18.33 11.69
CA GLY A 225 -2.79 18.57 10.46
C GLY A 225 -1.29 18.73 10.74
N SER A 226 -0.81 18.18 11.85
CA SER A 226 0.56 18.42 12.31
C SER A 226 1.58 17.67 11.47
N CYS A 227 2.69 18.34 11.15
CA CYS A 227 3.84 17.71 10.51
C CYS A 227 4.50 16.75 11.51
N ARG A 228 4.79 15.52 11.07
CA ARG A 228 5.47 14.52 11.89
C ARG A 228 6.97 14.54 11.60
N SER A 229 7.78 14.42 12.65
CA SER A 229 9.23 14.16 12.52
C SER A 229 9.50 12.69 12.17
N LEU A 230 10.73 12.42 11.73
CA LEU A 230 11.21 11.06 11.52
C LEU A 230 11.28 10.29 12.84
N HIS A 231 11.12 8.97 12.78
CA HIS A 231 11.44 8.10 13.89
C HIS A 231 12.97 8.11 14.12
N PRO A 232 13.43 7.88 15.37
CA PRO A 232 14.85 7.76 15.65
C PRO A 232 15.50 6.63 14.85
N GLY A 233 16.77 6.83 14.46
CA GLY A 233 17.58 5.83 13.77
C GLY A 233 17.84 6.15 12.29
N PRO A 234 18.46 5.20 11.56
CA PRO A 234 18.77 5.36 10.15
C PRO A 234 17.50 5.43 9.29
N VAL A 235 17.64 6.01 8.10
CA VAL A 235 16.54 6.23 7.15
C VAL A 235 16.93 5.69 5.79
N SER A 236 16.19 4.70 5.32
CA SER A 236 16.31 4.12 3.98
C SER A 236 15.06 4.37 3.13
N LEU A 237 13.93 4.74 3.75
CA LEU A 237 12.68 5.01 3.07
C LEU A 237 11.79 5.98 3.87
N LEU A 238 11.30 7.02 3.19
CA LEU A 238 10.35 8.03 3.68
C LEU A 238 8.95 7.72 3.15
N HIS A 239 7.92 7.69 4.00
CA HIS A 239 6.57 7.29 3.60
C HIS A 239 5.49 8.24 4.11
N TRP A 240 4.82 8.93 3.18
CA TRP A 240 3.70 9.85 3.41
C TRP A 240 2.36 9.13 3.63
N SER A 241 2.40 8.03 4.39
CA SER A 241 1.21 7.33 4.83
C SER A 241 0.34 8.28 5.65
N GLY A 242 -0.96 8.32 5.38
CA GLY A 242 -1.90 9.27 6.00
C GLY A 242 -2.62 10.12 4.95
N LYS A 243 -3.29 11.17 5.40
CA LYS A 243 -4.10 12.05 4.53
C LYS A 243 -3.27 13.09 3.80
N GLY A 244 -2.33 13.73 4.49
CA GLY A 244 -1.48 14.77 3.90
C GLY A 244 -0.55 14.16 2.86
N LYS A 245 -0.59 14.69 1.64
CA LYS A 245 0.31 14.27 0.56
C LYS A 245 1.28 15.39 0.23
N PRO A 246 2.56 15.07 -0.04
CA PRO A 246 3.59 16.08 -0.22
C PRO A 246 3.28 16.96 -1.43
N TRP A 247 2.88 16.37 -2.56
CA TRP A 247 2.46 17.13 -3.75
C TRP A 247 1.30 18.09 -3.48
N THR A 248 0.28 17.66 -2.72
CA THR A 248 -0.86 18.52 -2.37
C THR A 248 -0.42 19.68 -1.48
N ARG A 249 0.38 19.41 -0.44
CA ARG A 249 0.86 20.45 0.49
C ARG A 249 1.83 21.43 -0.18
N LEU A 250 2.65 20.95 -1.11
CA LEU A 250 3.52 21.78 -1.96
C LEU A 250 2.69 22.68 -2.88
N ASP A 251 1.71 22.11 -3.60
CA ASP A 251 0.82 22.84 -4.51
C ASP A 251 -0.02 23.92 -3.79
N GLU A 252 -0.41 23.66 -2.54
CA GLU A 252 -1.16 24.58 -1.67
C GLU A 252 -0.27 25.63 -0.98
N GLY A 253 1.06 25.57 -1.14
CA GLY A 253 2.00 26.48 -0.46
C GLY A 253 2.06 26.29 1.05
N LYS A 254 1.66 25.12 1.57
CA LYS A 254 1.69 24.76 3.00
C LYS A 254 2.49 23.47 3.26
N PRO A 255 3.76 23.38 2.79
CA PRO A 255 4.54 22.16 2.96
C PRO A 255 4.93 21.93 4.41
N CYS A 256 4.97 20.65 4.80
CA CYS A 256 5.76 20.22 5.94
C CYS A 256 7.25 20.24 5.58
N PRO A 257 8.17 20.38 6.56
CA PRO A 257 9.61 20.43 6.26
C PRO A 257 10.12 19.27 5.40
N LEU A 258 9.61 18.05 5.64
CA LEU A 258 10.01 16.86 4.88
C LEU A 258 9.43 16.82 3.46
N ASP A 259 8.35 17.54 3.16
CA ASP A 259 7.73 17.52 1.81
C ASP A 259 8.68 18.04 0.73
N HIS A 260 9.63 18.90 1.10
CA HIS A 260 10.66 19.36 0.17
C HIS A 260 11.59 18.24 -0.31
N LEU A 261 11.66 17.11 0.40
CA LEU A 261 12.37 15.90 -0.07
C LEU A 261 11.63 15.19 -1.20
N TRP A 262 10.32 15.42 -1.34
CA TRP A 262 9.53 14.95 -2.49
C TRP A 262 9.71 15.84 -3.71
N ALA A 263 9.85 17.16 -3.52
CA ALA A 263 9.81 18.16 -4.58
C ALA A 263 10.72 17.87 -5.79
N PRO A 264 11.96 17.35 -5.65
CA PRO A 264 12.81 17.01 -6.80
C PRO A 264 12.25 15.92 -7.71
N TYR A 265 11.33 15.09 -7.19
CA TYR A 265 10.71 13.98 -7.90
C TYR A 265 9.32 14.33 -8.46
N ASP A 266 8.83 15.54 -8.20
CA ASP A 266 7.58 16.00 -8.82
C ASP A 266 7.84 16.38 -10.27
N LEU A 267 7.46 15.48 -11.17
CA LEU A 267 7.59 15.67 -12.62
C LEU A 267 6.67 16.78 -13.16
N TYR A 268 5.74 17.28 -12.35
CA TYR A 268 4.91 18.43 -12.70
C TYR A 268 5.60 19.74 -12.29
N VAL A 269 6.44 20.28 -13.18
CA VAL A 269 7.08 21.58 -12.98
C VAL A 269 6.14 22.68 -13.46
N ARG A 270 5.46 23.38 -12.53
CA ARG A 270 4.83 24.68 -12.85
C ARG A 270 5.92 25.67 -13.27
N GLY A 271 6.02 25.96 -14.57
CA GLY A 271 6.88 27.05 -15.09
C GLY A 271 7.91 26.68 -16.15
N LYS A 272 8.09 25.41 -16.54
CA LYS A 272 8.85 25.09 -17.78
C LYS A 272 7.94 25.16 -19.01
N ARG A 273 7.47 26.37 -19.33
CA ARG A 273 7.30 26.75 -20.74
C ARG A 273 8.65 27.28 -21.20
N THR A 274 9.06 26.84 -22.39
CA THR A 274 10.22 27.21 -23.23
C THR A 274 11.54 26.44 -23.05
N ALA A 275 12.09 26.10 -24.22
CA ALA A 275 13.43 25.61 -24.53
C ALA A 275 13.72 24.09 -24.38
N LEU A 276 13.06 23.23 -25.16
CA LEU A 276 13.65 21.96 -25.65
C LEU A 276 13.02 21.51 -27.00
N ILE A 277 12.59 22.45 -27.83
CA ILE A 277 12.40 22.25 -29.27
C ILE A 277 13.21 23.39 -29.90
N ASP A 278 14.11 23.05 -30.81
CA ASP A 278 15.19 23.84 -31.42
C ASP A 278 16.53 23.86 -30.65
N SER A 279 17.29 22.77 -30.81
CA SER A 279 18.70 22.78 -31.26
C SER A 279 19.09 21.42 -31.81
#